data_AF-A0A662UT98-F1
#
_entry.id   AF-A0A662UT98-F1
#
_cell.length_a   1.000
_cell.length_b   1.000
_cell.length_c   1.000
_cell.angle_alpha   90.00
_cell.angle_beta   90.00
_cell.angle_gamma   90.00
#
_symmetry.space_group_name_H-M   'P 1'
#
loop_
_entity.id
_entity.type
_entity.pdbx_description
1 polymer ?
#
loop_
_entity_poly.entity_id
_entity_poly.type
_entity_poly.pdbx_seq_one_letter_code
_entity_poly.pdbx_strand_id
1 'polypeptide(L)'
;MKEKKRVREYLIRLFELLLSNREKYFYGDCVNSDGRKVLENILAAIVREAPIYRRRIYRIRRSPCYEDIYKLYEEVMKYYGLK
;
A
#
# COMPACT_ATOMS: atom_id res chain seq x y z
N MET A 1 -6.53 7.23 20.33
CA MET A 1 -7.47 7.44 19.19
C MET A 1 -6.94 8.35 18.09
N LYS A 2 -6.38 9.54 18.39
CA LYS A 2 -5.88 10.49 17.37
C LYS A 2 -4.78 9.95 16.45
N GLU A 3 -3.93 9.06 16.95
CA GLU A 3 -2.78 8.53 16.19
C GLU A 3 -3.20 7.50 15.13
N LYS A 4 -4.05 6.52 15.50
CA LYS A 4 -4.61 5.54 14.54
C LYS A 4 -5.36 6.20 13.39
N LYS A 5 -6.10 7.29 13.65
CA LYS A 5 -6.78 8.07 12.60
C LYS A 5 -5.79 8.67 11.60
N ARG A 6 -4.72 9.30 12.09
CA ARG A 6 -3.66 9.88 11.25
C ARG A 6 -2.95 8.84 10.39
N VAL A 7 -2.68 7.64 10.94
CA VAL A 7 -2.03 6.57 10.15
C VAL A 7 -2.94 6.07 9.02
N ARG A 8 -4.25 5.96 9.25
CA ARG A 8 -5.21 5.60 8.20
C ARG A 8 -5.26 6.63 7.08
N GLU A 9 -5.39 7.91 7.43
CA GLU A 9 -5.37 9.02 6.45
C GLU A 9 -4.07 9.04 5.65
N TYR A 10 -2.93 8.80 6.32
CA TYR A 10 -1.64 8.68 5.67
C TYR A 10 -1.58 7.51 4.67
N LEU A 11 -2.05 6.33 5.08
CA LEU A 11 -2.10 5.14 4.21
C LEU A 11 -2.95 5.38 2.96
N ILE A 12 -4.14 5.96 3.11
CA ILE A 12 -5.03 6.29 1.99
C ILE A 12 -4.31 7.20 1.00
N ARG A 13 -3.71 8.29 1.48
CA ARG A 13 -2.97 9.24 0.63
C ARG A 13 -1.81 8.58 -0.10
N LEU A 14 -1.07 7.68 0.54
CA LEU A 14 0.03 6.98 -0.13
C LEU A 14 -0.47 6.00 -1.18
N PHE A 15 -1.54 5.26 -0.91
CA PHE A 15 -2.14 4.38 -1.90
C PHE A 15 -2.67 5.15 -3.11
N GLU A 16 -3.38 6.26 -2.88
CA GLU A 16 -3.84 7.15 -3.95
C GLU A 16 -2.68 7.77 -4.73
N LEU A 17 -1.64 8.24 -4.03
CA LEU A 17 -0.43 8.75 -4.68
C LEU A 17 0.19 7.70 -5.60
N LEU A 18 0.35 6.48 -5.11
CA LEU A 18 0.97 5.40 -5.86
C LEU A 18 0.09 4.97 -7.06
N LEU A 19 -1.17 4.62 -6.80
CA LEU A 19 -2.05 3.98 -7.78
C LEU A 19 -2.59 4.96 -8.84
N SER A 20 -2.78 6.24 -8.49
CA SER A 20 -3.28 7.25 -9.44
C SER A 20 -2.19 7.84 -10.33
N ASN A 21 -0.91 7.62 -10.03
CA ASN A 21 0.23 8.16 -10.80
C ASN A 21 1.03 7.01 -11.45
N ARG A 22 0.33 6.16 -12.22
CA ARG A 22 0.90 4.93 -12.78
C ARG A 22 2.15 5.21 -13.64
N GLU A 23 2.08 6.20 -14.52
CA GLU A 23 3.20 6.59 -15.41
C GLU A 23 4.46 7.01 -14.65
N LYS A 24 4.31 7.55 -13.43
CA LYS A 24 5.42 8.03 -12.61
C LYS A 24 6.04 6.92 -11.78
N TYR A 25 5.22 6.03 -11.22
CA TYR A 25 5.66 5.07 -10.20
C TYR A 25 5.73 3.63 -10.67
N PHE A 26 5.26 3.33 -11.88
CA PHE A 26 5.29 1.99 -12.46
C PHE A 26 6.09 1.98 -13.75
N TYR A 27 6.75 0.87 -14.00
CA TYR A 27 7.37 0.55 -15.28
C TYR A 27 6.75 -0.76 -15.78
N GLY A 28 5.89 -0.65 -16.78
CA GLY A 28 4.96 -1.73 -17.14
C GLY A 28 3.97 -2.00 -15.99
N ASP A 29 3.94 -3.23 -15.51
CA ASP A 29 2.98 -3.65 -14.48
C ASP A 29 3.48 -3.56 -13.05
N CYS A 30 4.78 -3.34 -12.83
CA CYS A 30 5.36 -3.34 -11.49
C CYS A 30 6.00 -2.00 -11.15
N VAL A 31 6.12 -1.71 -9.85
CA VAL A 31 6.64 -0.41 -9.41
C VAL A 31 8.11 -0.25 -9.84
N ASN A 32 8.46 0.96 -10.26
CA ASN A 32 9.84 1.35 -10.49
C ASN A 32 10.54 1.67 -9.15
N SER A 33 11.78 2.16 -9.21
CA SER A 33 12.57 2.52 -8.03
C SER A 33 11.91 3.58 -7.14
N ASP A 34 11.19 4.55 -7.71
CA ASP A 34 10.52 5.60 -6.95
C ASP A 34 9.18 5.12 -6.37
N GLY A 35 8.40 4.37 -7.16
CA GLY A 35 7.19 3.71 -6.67
C GLY A 35 7.52 2.74 -5.54
N ARG A 36 8.69 2.09 -5.59
CA ARG A 36 9.15 1.20 -4.52
C ARG A 36 9.34 1.93 -3.20
N LYS A 37 9.87 3.16 -3.20
CA LYS A 37 10.02 3.97 -1.97
C LYS A 37 8.66 4.27 -1.34
N VAL A 38 7.67 4.63 -2.17
CA VAL A 38 6.30 4.88 -1.72
C VAL A 38 5.67 3.60 -1.16
N LEU A 39 5.80 2.48 -1.90
CA LEU A 39 5.27 1.19 -1.50
C LEU A 39 5.87 0.71 -0.16
N GLU A 40 7.17 0.83 0.06
CA GLU A 40 7.79 0.42 1.32
C GLU A 40 7.22 1.20 2.53
N ASN A 41 6.91 2.50 2.37
CA ASN A 41 6.24 3.28 3.42
C ASN A 41 4.82 2.76 3.71
N ILE A 42 4.06 2.42 2.66
CA ILE A 42 2.73 1.80 2.79
C ILE A 42 2.84 0.49 3.57
N LEU A 43 3.71 -0.42 3.12
CA LEU A 43 3.85 -1.76 3.68
C LEU A 43 4.33 -1.71 5.13
N ALA A 44 5.27 -0.82 5.47
CA ALA A 44 5.73 -0.63 6.84
C ALA A 44 4.59 -0.18 7.77
N ALA A 45 3.76 0.76 7.34
CA ALA A 45 2.60 1.21 8.10
C ALA A 45 1.56 0.09 8.28
N ILE A 46 1.28 -0.71 7.25
CA ILE A 46 0.34 -1.83 7.36
C ILE A 46 0.89 -2.92 8.30
N VAL A 47 2.18 -3.28 8.23
CA VAL A 47 2.77 -4.27 9.15
C VAL A 47 2.61 -3.87 10.62
N ARG A 48 2.70 -2.57 10.91
CA ARG A 48 2.55 -2.03 12.26
C ARG A 48 1.10 -2.03 12.73
N GLU A 49 0.16 -1.58 11.90
CA GLU A 49 -1.24 -1.38 12.30
C GLU A 49 -2.15 -2.60 12.07
N ALA A 50 -1.81 -3.45 11.10
CA ALA A 50 -2.60 -4.59 10.65
C ALA A 50 -1.68 -5.79 10.35
N PRO A 51 -1.05 -6.39 11.39
CA PRO A 51 -0.05 -7.45 11.22
C PRO A 51 -0.59 -8.73 10.55
N ILE A 52 -1.92 -8.89 10.45
CA ILE A 52 -2.57 -9.98 9.72
C ILE A 52 -2.11 -10.05 8.24
N TYR A 53 -1.74 -8.92 7.65
CA TYR A 53 -1.28 -8.84 6.26
C TYR A 53 0.20 -9.19 6.06
N ARG A 54 0.98 -9.49 7.11
CA ARG A 54 2.44 -9.71 7.02
C ARG A 54 2.86 -10.69 5.93
N ARG A 55 2.17 -11.85 5.82
CA ARG A 55 2.49 -12.86 4.80
C ARG A 55 2.23 -12.33 3.38
N ARG A 56 1.15 -11.59 3.18
CA ARG A 56 0.79 -10.98 1.89
C ARG A 56 1.78 -9.88 1.51
N ILE A 57 2.11 -9.01 2.46
CA ILE A 57 3.10 -7.94 2.32
C ILE A 57 4.45 -8.50 1.88
N TYR A 58 4.90 -9.60 2.50
CA TYR A 58 6.17 -10.22 2.12
C TYR A 58 6.19 -10.71 0.67
N ARG A 59 5.07 -11.23 0.16
CA ARG A 59 4.93 -11.61 -1.26
C ARG A 59 4.99 -10.39 -2.17
N ILE A 60 4.25 -9.33 -1.82
CA ILE A 60 4.22 -8.07 -2.59
C ILE A 60 5.60 -7.41 -2.62
N ARG A 61 6.38 -7.46 -1.53
CA ARG A 61 7.76 -6.96 -1.54
C ARG A 61 8.65 -7.70 -2.54
N ARG A 62 8.40 -8.97 -2.83
CA ARG A 62 9.20 -9.71 -3.81
C ARG A 62 8.78 -9.40 -5.24
N SER A 63 7.49 -9.21 -5.49
CA SER A 63 6.92 -8.91 -6.81
C SER A 63 5.85 -7.80 -6.71
N PRO A 64 6.25 -6.53 -6.70
CA PRO A 64 5.37 -5.40 -6.41
C PRO A 64 4.61 -4.92 -7.64
N CYS A 65 3.66 -5.72 -8.11
CA CYS A 65 2.89 -5.43 -9.32
C CYS A 65 1.53 -4.80 -9.01
N TYR A 66 1.04 -4.00 -9.95
CA TYR A 66 -0.13 -3.13 -9.78
C TYR A 66 -1.33 -3.88 -9.24
N GLU A 67 -1.67 -5.02 -9.82
CA GLU A 67 -2.84 -5.81 -9.42
C GLU A 67 -2.74 -6.32 -7.98
N ASP A 68 -1.56 -6.82 -7.57
CA ASP A 68 -1.34 -7.27 -6.20
C ASP A 68 -1.40 -6.12 -5.19
N ILE A 69 -0.87 -4.95 -5.56
CA ILE A 69 -0.92 -3.73 -4.73
C ILE A 69 -2.36 -3.21 -4.63
N TYR A 70 -3.12 -3.23 -5.72
CA TYR A 70 -4.51 -2.80 -5.76
C TYR A 70 -5.41 -3.71 -4.90
N LYS A 71 -5.23 -5.03 -5.01
CA LYS A 71 -5.92 -6.00 -4.15
C LYS A 71 -5.60 -5.78 -2.67
N LEU A 72 -4.33 -5.53 -2.33
CA LEU A 72 -3.95 -5.17 -0.96
C LEU A 72 -4.65 -3.88 -0.50
N TYR A 73 -4.73 -2.87 -1.36
CA TYR A 73 -5.44 -1.63 -1.05
C TYR A 73 -6.91 -1.90 -0.72
N GLU A 74 -7.64 -2.66 -1.54
CA GLU A 74 -9.05 -2.98 -1.29
C GLU A 74 -9.24 -3.73 0.04
N GLU A 75 -8.43 -4.75 0.29
CA GLU A 75 -8.45 -5.52 1.55
C GLU A 75 -8.21 -4.62 2.77
N VAL A 76 -7.22 -3.72 2.69
CA VAL A 76 -6.88 -2.79 3.77
C VAL A 76 -7.99 -1.76 3.99
N MET A 77 -8.60 -1.22 2.92
CA MET A 77 -9.73 -0.29 3.05
C MET A 77 -10.94 -0.96 3.71
N LYS A 78 -11.25 -2.20 3.32
CA LYS A 78 -12.30 -3.01 3.94
C LYS A 78 -12.01 -3.29 5.42
N TYR A 79 -10.76 -3.63 5.76
CA TYR A 79 -10.35 -3.83 7.15
C TYR A 79 -10.54 -2.58 8.03
N TYR A 80 -10.37 -1.40 7.45
CA TYR A 80 -10.63 -0.14 8.16
C TYR A 80 -12.09 0.33 8.11
N GLY A 81 -12.98 -0.39 7.43
CA GLY A 81 -14.39 -0.03 7.27
C GLY A 81 -14.61 1.21 6.39
N LEU A 82 -13.72 1.44 5.43
CA LEU A 82 -13.76 2.60 4.52
C LEU A 82 -14.38 2.27 3.15
N LYS A 83 -14.51 0.98 2.83
CA LYS A 83 -15.13 0.41 1.64
C LYS A 83 -15.85 -0.88 2.00
#